data_AF-A0A1Y4AZ82-F1
#
_entry.id   AF-A0A1Y4AZ82-F1
#
_cell.length_a   1.000
_cell.length_b   1.000
_cell.length_c   1.000
_cell.angle_alpha   90.00
_cell.angle_beta   90.00
_cell.angle_gamma   90.00
#
_symmetry.space_group_name_H-M   'P 1'
#
loop_
_entity.id
_entity.type
_entity.pdbx_description
1 polymer ?
#
loop_
_entity_poly.entity_id
_entity_poly.type
_entity_poly.pdbx_seq_one_letter_code
_entity_poly.pdbx_strand_id
1 'polypeptide(L)' 'MKLMKRLAIGVMAATMAFSAMPAAIPAMIRMPVAVEAAEIEPRADVIYWMFRTLSDGTVQKRRWNETRGYWVDPHWIDVN' A
#
# COMPACT_ATOMS: atom_id res chain seq x y z
N MET A 1 -44.63 13.17 3.71
CA MET A 1 -43.23 12.70 3.48
C MET A 1 -43.09 11.48 2.55
N LYS A 2 -44.16 10.78 2.13
CA LYS A 2 -44.04 9.61 1.23
C LYS A 2 -44.20 9.94 -0.27
N LEU A 3 -44.72 11.13 -0.61
CA LEU A 3 -44.92 11.55 -2.00
C LEU A 3 -43.70 12.29 -2.59
N MET A 4 -42.98 13.07 -1.78
CA MET A 4 -41.75 13.77 -2.20
C MET A 4 -40.56 12.83 -2.44
N LYS A 5 -40.54 11.65 -1.80
CA LYS A 5 -39.52 10.62 -2.04
C LYS A 5 -39.72 9.88 -3.36
N ARG A 6 -40.95 9.82 -3.89
CA ARG A 6 -41.26 9.16 -5.18
C ARG A 6 -40.94 10.07 -6.37
N LEU A 7 -41.02 11.39 -6.18
CA LEU A 7 -40.62 12.37 -7.20
C LEU A 7 -39.10 12.47 -7.33
N ALA A 8 -38.35 12.30 -6.24
CA ALA A 8 -36.88 12.28 -6.26
C ALA A 8 -36.29 11.03 -6.95
N ILE A 9 -37.05 9.94 -7.06
CA ILE A 9 -36.61 8.70 -7.72
C ILE A 9 -36.88 8.72 -9.24
N GLY A 10 -37.87 9.52 -9.70
CA GLY A 10 -38.22 9.63 -11.12
C GLY A 10 -37.28 10.50 -11.97
N VAL A 11 -36.45 11.35 -11.35
CA VAL A 11 -35.52 12.25 -12.07
C VAL A 11 -34.15 11.59 -12.29
N MET A 12 -33.87 10.47 -11.62
CA MET A 12 -32.56 9.78 -11.72
C MET A 12 -32.44 8.86 -12.95
N ALA A 13 -33.46 8.76 -13.80
CA ALA A 13 -33.51 7.83 -14.95
C ALA A 13 -33.28 8.47 -16.34
N ALA A 14 -32.97 9.78 -16.43
CA ALA A 14 -33.01 10.51 -17.70
C ALA A 14 -31.67 11.09 -18.21
N THR A 15 -30.51 10.57 -17.78
CA THR A 15 -29.20 10.99 -18.32
C THR A 15 -28.32 9.84 -18.81
N MET A 16 -28.92 8.70 -19.14
CA MET A 16 -28.26 7.66 -19.94
C MET A 16 -28.13 8.14 -21.40
N ALA A 17 -27.06 8.85 -21.73
CA ALA A 17 -26.37 8.82 -23.03
C ALA A 17 -25.29 9.91 -23.09
N PHE A 18 -24.22 9.75 -22.31
CA PHE A 18 -22.97 10.43 -22.65
C PHE A 18 -22.19 9.51 -23.58
N SER A 19 -22.17 9.87 -24.86
CA SER A 19 -21.50 9.17 -25.94
C SER A 19 -20.01 8.99 -25.66
N ALA A 20 -19.57 7.73 -25.59
CA ALA A 20 -18.14 7.41 -25.59
C ALA A 20 -17.64 7.35 -27.04
N MET A 21 -17.04 8.42 -27.54
CA MET A 21 -16.15 8.33 -28.70
C MET A 21 -14.75 7.92 -28.21
N PRO A 22 -14.10 6.90 -28.79
CA PRO A 22 -12.68 6.68 -28.54
C PRO A 22 -11.89 7.79 -29.25
N ALA A 23 -11.28 8.69 -28.48
CA ALA A 23 -10.27 9.59 -29.02
C ALA A 23 -9.07 8.73 -29.47
N ALA A 24 -8.68 8.84 -30.74
CA ALA A 24 -7.50 8.17 -31.25
C ALA A 24 -6.27 8.68 -30.49
N ILE A 25 -5.66 7.80 -29.69
CA ILE A 25 -4.41 8.10 -28.99
C ILE A 25 -3.30 7.99 -30.04
N PRO A 26 -2.56 9.07 -30.37
CA PRO A 26 -1.42 8.97 -31.26
C PRO A 26 -0.42 7.98 -30.68
N ALA A 27 0.08 7.08 -31.51
CA ALA A 27 1.09 6.10 -31.11
C ALA A 27 2.36 6.85 -30.66
N MET A 28 2.49 7.04 -29.35
CA MET A 28 3.68 7.61 -28.75
C MET A 28 4.81 6.58 -28.92
N ILE A 29 5.80 6.92 -29.75
CA ILE A 29 7.02 6.13 -29.90
C ILE A 29 7.68 6.09 -28.51
N ARG A 30 7.58 4.94 -27.83
CA ARG A 30 8.31 4.68 -26.59
C ARG A 30 9.77 4.48 -26.96
N MET A 31 10.56 5.55 -26.90
CA MET A 31 12.00 5.39 -26.88
C MET A 31 12.37 4.65 -25.58
N PRO A 32 13.19 3.59 -25.64
CA PRO A 32 13.68 2.96 -24.42
C PRO A 32 14.56 3.99 -23.71
N VAL A 33 14.06 4.51 -22.59
CA VAL A 33 14.91 5.22 -21.63
C VAL A 33 15.89 4.18 -21.12
N ALA A 34 17.15 4.29 -21.54
CA ALA A 34 18.24 3.54 -20.95
C ALA A 34 18.40 4.05 -19.51
N VAL A 35 17.76 3.34 -18.57
CA VAL A 35 18.01 3.53 -17.15
C VAL A 35 19.37 2.91 -16.91
N GLU A 36 20.42 3.73 -16.87
CA GLU A 36 21.72 3.25 -16.42
C GLU A 36 21.53 2.64 -15.03
N ALA A 37 21.89 1.37 -14.91
CA ALA A 37 21.81 0.65 -13.65
C ALA A 37 22.78 1.33 -12.69
N ALA A 38 22.25 2.21 -11.82
CA ALA A 38 23.01 2.76 -10.72
C ALA A 38 23.67 1.59 -9.97
N GLU A 39 24.98 1.63 -9.82
CA GLU A 39 25.73 0.59 -9.10
C GLU A 39 25.16 0.49 -7.68
N ILE A 40 24.43 -0.59 -7.42
CA ILE A 40 23.84 -0.84 -6.10
C ILE A 40 24.98 -1.35 -5.22
N GLU A 41 25.59 -0.44 -4.45
CA GLU A 41 26.54 -0.85 -3.42
C GLU A 41 25.83 -1.72 -2.37
N PRO A 42 26.31 -2.94 -2.10
CA PRO A 42 25.74 -3.76 -1.05
C PRO A 42 26.07 -3.13 0.32
N ARG A 43 25.05 -2.55 0.96
CA ARG A 43 25.12 -2.16 2.38
C ARG A 43 24.54 -3.26 3.24
N ALA A 44 25.20 -3.55 4.35
CA ALA A 44 24.67 -4.47 5.35
C ALA A 44 23.44 -3.86 6.03
N ASP A 45 22.41 -4.66 6.25
CA ASP A 45 21.23 -4.25 7.03
C ASP A 45 21.62 -4.08 8.52
N VAL A 46 21.09 -3.02 9.14
CA VAL A 46 21.23 -2.79 10.58
C VAL A 46 20.03 -3.42 11.30
N ILE A 47 20.30 -4.39 12.18
CA ILE A 47 19.28 -5.16 12.88
C ILE A 47 19.49 -5.06 14.40
N TYR A 48 18.46 -4.63 15.13
CA TYR A 48 18.45 -4.51 16.59
C TYR A 48 17.58 -5.56 17.26
N TRP A 49 17.86 -5.84 18.53
CA TRP A 49 16.95 -6.54 19.43
C TRP A 49 16.05 -5.56 20.15
N MET A 50 14.75 -5.68 19.94
CA MET A 50 13.73 -4.94 20.67
C MET A 50 13.22 -5.84 21.79
N PHE A 51 13.09 -5.28 22.99
CA PHE A 51 12.61 -6.00 24.17
C PHE A 51 11.28 -5.41 24.64
N ARG A 52 10.41 -6.27 25.18
CA ARG A 52 9.18 -5.88 25.87
C ARG A 52 8.94 -6.78 27.07
N THR A 53 8.19 -6.26 28.04
CA THR A 53 7.72 -7.03 29.19
C THR A 53 6.20 -7.11 29.14
N LEU A 54 5.65 -8.31 29.22
CA LEU A 54 4.22 -8.55 29.29
C LEU A 54 3.71 -8.36 30.73
N SER A 55 2.38 -8.29 30.90
CA SER A 55 1.74 -8.05 32.20
C SER A 55 1.97 -9.17 33.21
N ASP A 56 2.27 -10.38 32.74
CA ASP A 56 2.62 -11.55 33.54
C ASP A 56 4.11 -11.58 33.96
N GLY A 57 4.90 -10.60 33.54
CA GLY A 57 6.34 -10.51 33.79
C GLY A 57 7.20 -11.21 32.74
N THR A 58 6.61 -11.86 31.73
CA THR A 58 7.36 -12.52 30.66
C THR A 58 8.11 -11.48 29.82
N VAL A 59 9.43 -11.63 29.71
CA VAL A 59 10.27 -10.78 28.84
C VAL A 59 10.33 -11.41 27.46
N GLN A 60 10.06 -10.62 26.44
CA GLN A 60 10.11 -11.05 25.05
C GLN A 60 11.09 -10.18 24.26
N LYS A 61 11.74 -10.79 23.27
CA LYS A 61 12.61 -10.11 22.30
C LYS A 61 12.16 -10.37 20.86
N ARG A 62 12.42 -9.40 19.97
CA ARG A 62 12.17 -9.52 18.53
C ARG A 62 13.13 -8.65 17.74
N ARG A 63 13.57 -9.10 16.56
CA ARG A 63 14.51 -8.35 15.73
C ARG A 63 13.83 -7.31 14.84
N TRP A 64 14.29 -6.06 14.91
CA TRP A 64 13.87 -4.96 14.05
C TRP A 64 14.97 -4.63 13.05
N ASN A 65 14.64 -4.61 11.75
CA ASN A 65 15.54 -4.13 10.70
C ASN A 65 15.29 -2.63 10.50
N GLU A 66 16.25 -1.80 10.93
CA GLU A 66 16.16 -0.33 10.80
C GLU A 66 16.30 0.10 9.34
N THR A 67 17.19 -0.54 8.59
CA THR A 67 17.47 -0.21 7.18
C THR A 67 16.23 -0.36 6.29
N ARG A 68 15.39 -1.37 6.57
CA ARG A 68 14.23 -1.72 5.74
C ARG A 68 12.88 -1.45 6.41
N GLY A 69 12.87 -1.10 7.69
CA GLY A 69 11.66 -0.73 8.44
C GLY A 69 10.68 -1.88 8.67
N TYR A 70 11.18 -3.10 8.95
CA TYR A 70 10.30 -4.25 9.25
C TYR A 70 10.83 -5.18 10.36
N TRP A 71 9.92 -5.96 10.93
CA TRP A 71 10.25 -7.02 11.88
C TRP A 71 10.80 -8.25 11.17
N VAL A 72 12.06 -8.60 11.43
CA VAL A 72 12.74 -9.73 10.79
C VAL A 72 12.09 -11.06 11.17
N ASP A 73 11.73 -11.21 12.45
CA ASP A 73 11.09 -12.41 12.96
C ASP A 73 9.56 -12.26 12.90
N PRO A 74 8.78 -13.30 12.55
CA PRO A 74 7.32 -13.22 12.44
C PRO A 74 6.62 -13.03 13.78
N HIS A 75 7.20 -13.55 14.87
CA HIS A 75 6.64 -13.50 16.21
C HIS A 75 7.70 -13.04 17.23
N TRP A 76 7.24 -12.63 18.41
CA TRP A 76 8.10 -12.36 19.55
C TRP A 76 8.61 -13.67 20.15
N ILE A 77 9.83 -13.65 20.68
CA ILE A 77 10.51 -14.81 21.27
C ILE A 77 10.62 -14.57 22.77
N ASP A 78 10.14 -15.52 23.58
CA ASP A 78 10.31 -15.46 25.04
C ASP A 78 11.79 -15.57 25.42
N VAL A 79 12.22 -14.69 26.32
CA VAL A 79 13.54 -14.72 26.95
C VAL A 79 13.39 -15.51 28.23
N ASN A 80 13.39 -16.84 28.10
CA ASN A 80 13.33 -17.78 29.21
C ASN A 80 14.73 -18.00 29.83
#